data_AF-A0A1E8CKE9-F1
#
_entry.id   AF-A0A1E8CKE9-F1
#
_cell.length_a   1.000
_cell.length_b   1.000
_cell.length_c   1.000
_cell.angle_alpha   90.00
_cell.angle_beta   90.00
_cell.angle_gamma   90.00
#
_symmetry.space_group_name_H-M   'P 1'
#
loop_
_entity.id
_entity.type
_entity.pdbx_description
1 polymer ?
#
loop_
_entity_poly.entity_id
_entity_poly.type
_entity_poly.pdbx_seq_one_letter_code
_entity_poly.pdbx_strand_id
1 'polypeptide(L)'
;MGIGGISIWQLLIIALIIVLLFGTKKLRTLGSDLGGALKGFKQAVKDKDDDSEEDEPGQLNSEAMHNEAHTDAQADKTKDK
;
A
#
# COMPACT_ATOMS: atom_id res chain seq x y z
N MET A 1 2.84 -11.72 34.34
CA MET A 1 3.10 -10.54 33.49
C MET A 1 2.59 -10.85 32.10
N GLY A 2 1.28 -10.66 31.87
CA GLY A 2 0.71 -10.88 30.55
C GLY A 2 1.10 -9.75 29.58
N ILE A 3 1.07 -10.04 28.30
CA ILE A 3 1.21 -9.11 27.16
C ILE A 3 0.21 -7.93 27.14
N GLY A 4 -0.61 -7.75 28.19
CA GLY A 4 -1.64 -6.71 28.31
C GLY A 4 -1.15 -5.33 28.74
N GLY A 5 0.17 -5.07 28.73
CA GLY A 5 0.75 -3.75 29.04
C GLY A 5 1.01 -2.87 27.82
N ILE A 6 0.87 -3.41 26.61
CA ILE A 6 1.07 -2.66 25.37
C ILE A 6 -0.27 -1.99 25.02
N SER A 7 -0.48 -0.79 25.52
CA SER A 7 -1.65 0.01 25.12
C SER A 7 -1.52 0.45 23.67
N ILE A 8 -2.65 0.50 22.96
CA ILE A 8 -2.74 0.93 21.55
C ILE A 8 -2.08 2.30 21.35
N TRP A 9 -2.17 3.19 22.35
CA TRP A 9 -1.56 4.52 22.34
C TRP A 9 -0.04 4.50 22.19
N GLN A 10 0.65 3.55 22.82
CA GLN A 10 2.11 3.39 22.73
C GLN A 10 2.49 2.88 21.32
N LEU A 11 1.71 1.95 20.76
CA LEU A 11 1.95 1.47 19.40
C LEU A 11 1.81 2.58 18.36
N LEU A 12 0.83 3.48 18.51
CA LEU A 12 0.69 4.64 17.61
C LEU A 12 1.88 5.59 17.69
N ILE A 13 2.37 5.89 18.91
CA ILE A 13 3.58 6.71 19.09
C ILE A 13 4.79 6.06 18.41
N ILE A 14 4.98 4.75 18.59
CA ILE A 14 6.10 4.01 17.99
C ILE A 14 5.97 3.99 16.46
N ALA A 15 4.77 3.74 15.93
CA ALA A 15 4.50 3.75 14.50
C ALA A 15 4.81 5.11 13.87
N LEU A 16 4.46 6.21 14.54
CA LEU A 16 4.78 7.56 14.08
C LEU A 16 6.29 7.77 13.93
N ILE A 17 7.07 7.33 14.92
CA ILE A 17 8.54 7.43 14.89
C ILE A 17 9.11 6.61 13.72
N ILE A 18 8.63 5.38 13.52
CA ILE A 18 9.06 4.53 12.39
C ILE A 18 8.75 5.20 11.05
N VAL A 19 7.55 5.78 10.90
CA VAL A 19 7.15 6.50 9.69
C VAL A 19 8.07 7.71 9.42
N LEU A 20 8.47 8.44 10.47
CA LEU A 20 9.38 9.58 10.32
C LEU A 20 10.82 9.15 9.98
N LEU A 21 11.31 8.03 10.53
CA LEU A 21 12.66 7.51 10.26
C LEU A 21 12.80 6.95 8.85
N PHE A 22 11.83 6.13 8.43
CA PHE A 22 11.88 5.45 7.14
C PHE A 22 11.21 6.25 6.00
N GLY A 23 10.38 7.22 6.36
CA GLY A 23 9.56 8.00 5.43
C GLY A 23 8.35 7.22 4.89
N THR A 24 7.28 7.95 4.55
CA THR A 24 6.04 7.36 4.02
C THR A 24 6.21 6.67 2.67
N LYS A 25 7.18 7.11 1.83
CA LYS A 25 7.43 6.52 0.51
C LYS A 25 7.87 5.06 0.61
N LYS A 26 8.82 4.73 1.50
CA LYS A 26 9.32 3.35 1.64
C LYS A 26 8.33 2.45 2.38
N LEU A 27 7.62 3.00 3.37
CA LEU A 27 6.54 2.28 4.06
C LEU A 27 5.38 1.97 3.11
N ARG A 28 5.05 2.87 2.18
CA ARG A 28 3.98 2.64 1.20
C ARG A 28 4.34 1.53 0.22
N THR A 29 5.55 1.53 -0.33
CA THR A 29 5.97 0.49 -1.28
C THR A 29 6.01 -0.88 -0.59
N LEU A 30 6.67 -0.98 0.56
CA LEU A 30 6.75 -2.24 1.32
C LEU A 30 5.38 -2.67 1.88
N GLY A 31 4.58 -1.71 2.34
CA GLY A 31 3.24 -1.97 2.84
C GLY A 31 2.26 -2.39 1.75
N SER A 32 2.42 -1.93 0.51
CA SER A 32 1.60 -2.37 -0.61
C SER A 32 1.91 -3.82 -1.00
N ASP A 33 3.19 -4.20 -1.01
CA ASP A 33 3.64 -5.57 -1.33
C ASP A 33 3.20 -6.55 -0.23
N LEU A 34 3.45 -6.21 1.03
CA LEU A 34 3.04 -7.02 2.18
C LEU A 34 1.52 -7.03 2.36
N GLY A 35 0.87 -5.88 2.14
CA GLY A 35 -0.58 -5.75 2.25
C GLY A 35 -1.31 -6.54 1.17
N GLY A 36 -0.79 -6.59 -0.06
CA GLY A 36 -1.32 -7.44 -1.13
C GLY A 36 -1.24 -8.92 -0.79
N ALA A 37 -0.11 -9.38 -0.28
CA ALA A 37 0.07 -10.77 0.16
C ALA A 37 -0.86 -11.15 1.32
N LEU A 38 -0.99 -10.26 2.32
CA LEU A 38 -1.89 -10.45 3.46
C LEU A 38 -3.38 -10.38 3.07
N LYS A 39 -3.75 -9.58 2.07
CA LYS A 39 -5.13 -9.49 1.55
C LYS A 39 -5.57 -10.82 0.95
N GLY A 40 -4.74 -11.44 0.11
CA GLY A 40 -5.01 -12.76 -0.45
C GLY A 40 -5.10 -13.86 0.61
N PHE A 41 -4.21 -13.80 1.62
CA PHE A 41 -4.27 -14.72 2.76
C PHE A 41 -5.57 -14.56 3.56
N LYS A 42 -5.98 -13.31 3.87
CA LYS A 42 -7.22 -13.07 4.61
C LYS A 42 -8.45 -13.50 3.83
N GLN A 43 -8.47 -13.29 2.51
CA GLN A 43 -9.56 -13.75 1.64
C GLN A 43 -9.65 -15.28 1.63
N ALA A 44 -8.51 -15.98 1.47
CA ALA A 44 -8.49 -17.44 1.43
C ALA A 44 -8.80 -18.11 2.78
N VAL A 45 -8.53 -17.42 3.90
CA VAL A 45 -8.96 -17.86 5.23
C VAL A 45 -10.45 -17.62 5.42
N LYS A 46 -10.94 -16.45 4.98
CA LYS A 46 -12.37 -16.10 5.06
C LYS A 46 -13.23 -17.06 4.21
N ASP A 47 -12.82 -17.37 2.98
CA ASP A 47 -13.49 -18.37 2.12
C ASP A 47 -13.54 -19.78 2.73
N LYS A 48 -12.65 -20.11 3.67
CA LYS A 48 -12.64 -21.40 4.36
C LYS A 48 -13.54 -21.44 5.60
N ASP A 49 -13.79 -20.28 6.20
CA ASP A 49 -14.72 -20.13 7.33
C ASP A 49 -16.15 -19.81 6.85
N ASP A 50 -16.32 -19.17 5.68
CA ASP A 50 -17.60 -18.76 5.07
C ASP A 50 -18.14 -19.78 4.02
N ASP A 51 -17.99 -21.10 4.23
CA ASP A 51 -18.80 -22.13 3.52
C ASP A 51 -20.28 -22.13 4.02
N SER A 52 -20.74 -20.95 4.43
CA SER A 52 -22.07 -20.59 4.89
C SER A 52 -22.20 -19.08 4.68
N GLU A 53 -22.88 -18.69 3.59
CA GLU A 53 -23.29 -17.33 3.18
C GLU A 53 -22.44 -16.66 2.08
N GLU A 54 -22.93 -16.82 0.85
CA GLU A 54 -22.56 -16.05 -0.35
C GLU A 54 -22.83 -14.55 -0.17
N ASP A 55 -21.85 -13.69 -0.47
CA ASP A 55 -22.02 -12.45 -1.26
C ASP A 55 -20.66 -11.74 -1.50
N GLU A 56 -20.25 -11.67 -2.77
CA GLU A 56 -19.19 -10.79 -3.30
C GLU A 56 -19.69 -9.33 -3.36
N PRO A 57 -18.86 -8.26 -3.34
CA PRO A 57 -17.81 -8.05 -4.36
C PRO A 57 -16.56 -7.26 -3.91
N GLY A 58 -15.46 -7.40 -4.66
CA GLY A 58 -14.21 -6.69 -4.34
C GLY A 58 -13.25 -6.38 -5.49
N GLN A 59 -13.75 -6.01 -6.67
CA GLN A 59 -12.92 -5.31 -7.67
C GLN A 59 -12.29 -4.06 -7.05
N LEU A 60 -10.96 -3.99 -7.07
CA LEU A 60 -10.22 -2.74 -7.02
C LEU A 60 -9.27 -2.72 -8.22
N ASN A 61 -9.85 -2.28 -9.35
CA ASN A 61 -9.11 -1.71 -10.45
C ASN A 61 -8.25 -0.55 -9.89
N SER A 62 -6.93 -0.69 -9.93
CA SER A 62 -5.99 0.42 -9.74
C SER A 62 -5.47 0.87 -11.10
N GLU A 63 -6.37 1.39 -11.92
CA GLU A 63 -6.04 2.39 -12.92
C GLU A 63 -5.93 3.76 -12.21
N ALA A 64 -4.73 4.04 -11.73
CA ALA A 64 -4.26 5.38 -11.40
C ALA A 64 -2.74 5.32 -11.39
N MET A 65 -1.96 6.18 -12.03
CA MET A 65 -2.23 7.29 -12.93
C MET A 65 -0.82 7.64 -13.43
N HIS A 66 -0.66 7.69 -14.76
CA HIS A 66 0.25 8.57 -15.48
C HIS A 66 1.31 9.29 -14.63
N ASN A 67 2.57 8.82 -14.71
CA ASN A 67 3.73 9.64 -14.38
C ASN A 67 4.61 9.77 -15.62
N GLU A 68 4.03 10.32 -16.70
CA GLU A 68 4.79 11.04 -17.70
C GLU A 68 5.21 12.36 -17.06
N ALA A 69 6.35 12.34 -16.38
CA ALA A 69 7.06 13.54 -16.00
C ALA A 69 7.61 14.18 -17.28
N HIS A 70 6.77 14.98 -17.93
CA HIS A 70 7.17 16.00 -18.88
C HIS A 70 8.13 16.96 -18.16
N THR A 71 9.43 16.70 -18.27
CA THR A 71 10.46 17.71 -17.98
C THR A 71 10.89 18.27 -19.31
N ASP A 72 10.33 19.44 -19.60
CA ASP A 72 10.81 20.40 -20.58
C ASP A 72 12.34 20.45 -20.61
N ALA A 73 12.91 19.98 -21.72
CA ALA A 73 14.24 20.33 -22.19
C ALA A 73 14.34 20.12 -23.71
N GLN A 74 13.38 20.66 -24.46
CA GLN A 74 13.53 20.79 -25.91
C GLN A 74 14.26 22.10 -26.23
N ALA A 75 15.58 22.02 -26.19
CA ALA A 75 16.47 23.02 -26.78
C ALA A 75 17.62 22.30 -27.48
N ASP A 76 17.39 21.77 -28.69
CA ASP A 76 18.44 21.65 -29.70
C ASP A 76 17.86 21.35 -31.10
N LYS A 77 18.21 22.23 -32.04
CA LYS A 77 18.57 21.96 -33.45
C LYS A 77 17.51 21.50 -34.47
N THR A 78 17.20 22.46 -35.36
CA THR A 78 17.36 22.39 -36.83
C THR A 78 16.75 21.19 -37.58
N LYS A 79 15.91 21.49 -38.58
CA LYS A 79 16.27 21.54 -40.01
C LYS A 79 15.11 21.05 -40.89
N ASP A 80 14.69 21.94 -41.79
CA ASP A 80 14.19 21.72 -43.15
C ASP A 80 13.53 20.38 -43.49
N LYS A 81 12.25 20.41 -43.89
CA LYS A 81 11.85 20.48 -45.31
C LYS A 81 10.32 20.39 -45.45
#